data_AF-A0A958JUM6-F1
#
_entry.id   AF-A0A958JUM6-F1
#
_cell.length_a   1.000
_cell.length_b   1.000
_cell.length_c   1.000
_cell.angle_alpha   90.00
_cell.angle_beta   90.00
_cell.angle_gamma   90.00
#
_symmetry.space_group_name_H-M   'P 1'
#
loop_
_entity.id
_entity.type
_entity.pdbx_description
1 polymer ?
#
loop_
_entity_poly.entity_id
_entity_poly.type
_entity_poly.pdbx_seq_one_letter_code
_entity_poly.pdbx_strand_id
1 'polypeptide(L)'
;YEGHAELAVSNALGGLAVQTAFIAVADLAFVKANLEHSAASLENIFQGVLLILLLSIPLLGMASPEISIGSVHPVSFLLLIVYGMGLYLVGTVKKAPMWWPKSTDKTVLDAPDETLPMTRSEFWIAFRSFLVTAILVSVSGYLVAEAGIAISVQTGLSETLIGTLLLAISTSLPELVTSVAAVRQGAPTLAVSDILGGNSFEILFLAFSDFVFTSGPLYAAITDRILFLMGLSLLLISLLLFGLIRREKYGIFNIGLETFLIIVTYSGAMIVLATLESS
;
A
#
# COMPACT_ATOMS: atom_id res chain seq x y z
N TYR A 1 21.91 -0.29 2.88
CA TYR A 1 21.59 0.54 4.04
C TYR A 1 22.50 0.10 5.18
N GLU A 2 22.99 1.03 5.98
CA GLU A 2 24.03 0.86 7.02
C GLU A 2 23.60 -0.05 8.20
N GLY A 3 23.15 -1.28 7.92
CA GLY A 3 22.65 -2.21 8.94
C GLY A 3 21.17 -2.04 9.33
N HIS A 4 20.51 -0.95 8.96
CA HIS A 4 19.11 -0.65 9.30
C HIS A 4 18.08 -1.35 8.41
N ALA A 5 18.25 -2.65 8.15
CA ALA A 5 17.30 -3.43 7.35
C ALA A 5 15.91 -3.49 8.01
N GLU A 6 15.88 -3.56 9.35
CA GLU A 6 14.65 -3.58 10.13
C GLU A 6 13.85 -2.28 9.98
N LEU A 7 14.51 -1.12 10.01
CA LEU A 7 13.87 0.18 9.74
C LEU A 7 13.23 0.24 8.35
N ALA A 8 13.93 -0.27 7.32
CA ALA A 8 13.44 -0.24 5.94
C ALA A 8 12.23 -1.16 5.72
N VAL A 9 12.29 -2.39 6.23
CA VAL A 9 11.19 -3.36 6.15
C VAL A 9 9.98 -2.87 6.94
N SER A 10 10.22 -2.32 8.13
CA SER A 10 9.16 -1.82 9.02
C SER A 10 8.50 -0.55 8.46
N ASN A 11 9.25 0.35 7.80
CA ASN A 11 8.71 1.46 7.03
C ASN A 11 7.79 1.00 5.89
N ALA A 12 8.26 0.07 5.05
CA ALA A 12 7.47 -0.43 3.92
C ALA A 12 6.16 -1.08 4.41
N LEU A 13 6.23 -1.96 5.41
CA LEU A 13 5.05 -2.68 5.89
C LEU A 13 4.11 -1.84 6.75
N GLY A 14 4.63 -0.87 7.50
CA GLY A 14 3.82 0.16 8.16
C GLY A 14 3.08 1.02 7.14
N GLY A 15 3.75 1.36 6.03
CA GLY A 15 3.18 2.11 4.91
C GLY A 15 1.92 1.46 4.35
N LEU A 16 1.93 0.14 4.13
CA LEU A 16 0.78 -0.62 3.63
C LEU A 16 -0.48 -0.43 4.49
N ALA A 17 -0.33 -0.55 5.82
CA ALA A 17 -1.43 -0.40 6.76
C ALA A 17 -1.95 1.06 6.79
N VAL A 18 -1.02 2.02 6.82
CA VAL A 18 -1.32 3.46 6.80
C VAL A 18 -2.07 3.84 5.51
N GLN A 19 -1.56 3.45 4.34
CA GLN A 19 -2.15 3.76 3.04
C GLN A 19 -3.53 3.12 2.88
N THR A 20 -3.71 1.90 3.38
CA THR A 20 -5.05 1.28 3.40
C THR A 20 -6.01 2.05 4.32
N ALA A 21 -5.53 2.55 5.46
CA ALA A 21 -6.32 3.43 6.33
C ALA A 21 -6.61 4.80 5.71
N PHE A 22 -5.75 5.31 4.83
CA PHE A 22 -5.95 6.55 4.09
C PHE A 22 -7.13 6.51 3.13
N ILE A 23 -7.61 5.33 2.73
CA ILE A 23 -8.90 5.18 2.03
C ILE A 23 -10.02 5.83 2.84
N ALA A 24 -9.97 5.75 4.17
CA ALA A 24 -10.97 6.38 5.00
C ALA A 24 -10.92 7.91 4.98
N VAL A 25 -9.72 8.48 4.85
CA VAL A 25 -9.53 9.92 4.67
C VAL A 25 -10.01 10.34 3.27
N ALA A 26 -9.75 9.53 2.25
CA ALA A 26 -10.24 9.74 0.90
C ALA A 26 -11.77 9.65 0.83
N ASP A 27 -12.40 8.71 1.55
CA ASP A 27 -13.86 8.57 1.65
C ASP A 27 -14.48 9.81 2.32
N LEU A 28 -13.88 10.30 3.41
CA LEU A 28 -14.27 11.57 4.04
C LEU A 28 -14.16 12.78 3.10
N ALA A 29 -13.18 12.79 2.20
CA ALA A 29 -13.04 13.83 1.19
C ALA A 29 -14.04 13.68 0.03
N PHE A 30 -14.69 12.53 -0.11
CA PHE A 30 -15.65 12.24 -1.17
C PHE A 30 -17.10 12.52 -0.74
N VAL A 31 -17.57 13.74 -1.00
CA VAL A 31 -18.89 14.19 -0.51
C VAL A 31 -20.08 13.57 -1.28
N LYS A 32 -19.86 12.90 -2.42
CA LYS A 32 -20.95 12.50 -3.35
C LYS A 32 -21.62 11.16 -3.02
N ALA A 33 -20.89 10.21 -2.45
CA ALA A 33 -21.31 8.86 -2.09
C ALA A 33 -20.17 8.16 -1.33
N ASN A 34 -20.41 6.95 -0.80
CA ASN A 34 -19.34 6.08 -0.32
C ASN A 34 -18.34 5.78 -1.45
N LEU A 35 -17.04 5.95 -1.16
CA LEU A 35 -15.92 5.69 -2.04
C LEU A 35 -15.90 4.22 -2.51
N GLU A 36 -16.10 3.26 -1.63
CA GLU A 36 -16.12 1.82 -1.94
C GLU A 36 -17.26 1.46 -2.91
N HIS A 37 -18.40 2.16 -2.80
CA HIS A 37 -19.49 1.99 -3.76
C HIS A 37 -19.14 2.52 -5.15
N SER A 38 -18.46 3.67 -5.18
CA SER A 38 -18.18 4.46 -6.37
C SER A 38 -16.95 3.96 -7.13
N ALA A 39 -15.97 3.44 -6.39
CA ALA A 39 -14.73 2.85 -6.87
C ALA A 39 -14.82 1.34 -7.11
N ALA A 40 -16.00 0.74 -6.95
CA ALA A 40 -16.21 -0.69 -7.19
C ALA A 40 -15.99 -1.03 -8.66
N SER A 41 -14.76 -1.43 -8.97
CA SER A 41 -14.32 -1.89 -10.28
C SER A 41 -13.72 -3.29 -10.17
N LEU A 42 -13.80 -4.03 -11.28
CA LEU A 42 -13.17 -5.34 -11.38
C LEU A 42 -11.64 -5.25 -11.18
N GLU A 43 -11.04 -4.14 -11.64
CA GLU A 43 -9.62 -3.86 -11.47
C GLU A 43 -9.25 -3.74 -9.98
N ASN A 44 -9.98 -2.94 -9.20
CA ASN A 44 -9.72 -2.75 -7.77
C ASN A 44 -9.93 -4.05 -6.98
N ILE A 45 -10.95 -4.85 -7.32
CA ILE A 45 -11.16 -6.15 -6.67
C ILE A 45 -9.99 -7.09 -6.95
N PHE A 46 -9.54 -7.20 -8.22
CA PHE A 46 -8.43 -8.08 -8.57
C PHE A 46 -7.10 -7.60 -8.01
N GLN A 47 -6.85 -6.29 -7.95
CA GLN A 47 -5.67 -5.73 -7.30
C GLN A 47 -5.67 -6.00 -5.80
N GLY A 48 -6.81 -5.86 -5.11
CA GLY A 48 -6.89 -6.21 -3.68
C GLY A 48 -6.67 -7.70 -3.43
N VAL A 49 -7.19 -8.58 -4.29
CA VAL A 49 -6.92 -10.03 -4.22
C VAL A 49 -5.43 -10.32 -4.47
N LEU A 50 -4.83 -9.69 -5.48
CA LEU A 50 -3.40 -9.81 -5.73
C LEU A 50 -2.58 -9.37 -4.52
N LEU A 51 -2.94 -8.25 -3.90
CA LEU A 51 -2.26 -7.72 -2.72
C LEU A 51 -2.33 -8.70 -1.53
N ILE A 52 -3.49 -9.32 -1.29
CA ILE A 52 -3.64 -10.38 -0.27
C ILE A 52 -2.73 -11.57 -0.59
N LEU A 53 -2.68 -12.00 -1.85
CA LEU A 53 -1.80 -13.11 -2.27
C LEU A 53 -0.32 -12.75 -2.05
N LEU A 54 0.08 -11.53 -2.41
CA LEU A 54 1.44 -11.04 -2.22
C LEU A 54 1.82 -10.96 -0.75
N LEU A 55 0.95 -10.48 0.15
CA LEU A 55 1.20 -10.45 1.59
C LEU A 55 1.23 -11.84 2.24
N SER A 56 0.46 -12.78 1.70
CA SER A 56 0.41 -14.15 2.23
C SER A 56 1.72 -14.91 1.99
N ILE A 57 2.44 -14.59 0.90
CA ILE A 57 3.67 -15.29 0.51
C ILE A 57 4.81 -15.09 1.55
N PRO A 58 5.17 -13.86 1.96
CA PRO A 58 6.15 -13.64 3.02
C PRO A 58 5.73 -14.24 4.36
N LEU A 59 4.44 -14.20 4.72
CA LEU A 59 3.97 -14.82 5.97
C LEU A 59 4.20 -16.34 5.97
N LEU A 60 3.88 -17.00 4.85
CA LEU A 60 4.18 -18.42 4.68
C LEU A 60 5.68 -18.69 4.69
N GLY A 61 6.47 -17.78 4.13
CA GLY A 61 7.92 -17.80 4.19
C GLY A 61 8.46 -17.83 5.61
N MET A 62 7.98 -16.90 6.44
CA MET A 62 8.38 -16.78 7.84
C MET A 62 7.91 -17.98 8.70
N ALA A 63 6.78 -18.60 8.34
CA ALA A 63 6.28 -19.80 9.00
C ALA A 63 6.93 -21.10 8.49
N SER A 64 7.72 -21.03 7.41
CA SER A 64 8.38 -22.19 6.82
C SER A 64 9.78 -22.42 7.42
N PRO A 65 10.34 -23.64 7.28
CA PRO A 65 11.73 -23.88 7.69
C PRO A 65 12.69 -22.93 6.98
N GLU A 66 13.80 -22.58 7.63
CA GLU A 66 14.85 -21.73 7.07
C GLU A 66 15.52 -22.42 5.86
N ILE A 67 15.04 -22.10 4.67
CA ILE A 67 15.61 -22.58 3.40
C ILE A 67 16.16 -21.37 2.66
N SER A 68 17.41 -21.46 2.22
CA SER A 68 18.05 -20.42 1.42
C SER A 68 18.67 -20.99 0.14
N ILE A 69 18.60 -20.20 -0.93
CA ILE A 69 19.33 -20.45 -2.17
C ILE A 69 20.45 -19.40 -2.21
N GLY A 70 21.63 -19.76 -1.67
CA GLY A 70 22.68 -18.78 -1.37
C GLY A 70 22.29 -17.95 -0.15
N SER A 71 22.29 -16.63 -0.28
CA SER A 71 21.88 -15.69 0.79
C SER A 71 20.39 -15.33 0.76
N VAL A 72 19.64 -15.81 -0.23
CA VAL A 72 18.30 -15.32 -0.55
C VAL A 72 17.26 -16.40 -0.27
N HIS A 73 16.12 -15.99 0.29
CA HIS A 73 15.01 -16.89 0.54
C HIS A 73 14.18 -17.13 -0.76
N PRO A 74 13.73 -18.37 -1.04
CA PRO A 74 12.92 -18.68 -2.24
C PRO A 74 11.65 -17.82 -2.40
N VAL A 75 11.11 -17.33 -1.28
CA VAL A 75 9.94 -16.45 -1.21
C VAL A 75 10.15 -15.15 -1.99
N SER A 76 11.35 -14.58 -2.00
CA SER A 76 11.66 -13.36 -2.76
C SER A 76 11.43 -13.56 -4.26
N PHE A 77 11.85 -14.71 -4.80
CA PHE A 77 11.61 -15.05 -6.20
C PHE A 77 10.14 -15.31 -6.47
N LEU A 78 9.46 -16.06 -5.57
CA LEU A 78 8.04 -16.34 -5.69
C LEU A 78 7.21 -15.04 -5.69
N LEU A 79 7.58 -14.07 -4.85
CA LEU A 79 6.93 -12.78 -4.74
C LEU A 79 7.00 -12.00 -6.07
N LEU A 80 8.17 -11.93 -6.69
CA LEU A 80 8.35 -11.28 -8.00
C LEU A 80 7.55 -11.99 -9.11
N ILE A 81 7.55 -13.32 -9.12
CA ILE A 81 6.80 -14.12 -10.10
C ILE A 81 5.30 -13.87 -9.96
N VAL A 82 4.78 -13.96 -8.72
CA VAL A 82 3.35 -13.76 -8.44
C VAL A 82 2.93 -12.33 -8.74
N TYR A 83 3.77 -11.33 -8.45
CA TYR A 83 3.50 -9.95 -8.83
C TYR A 83 3.41 -9.78 -10.36
N GLY A 84 4.39 -10.29 -11.11
CA GLY A 84 4.40 -10.21 -12.56
C GLY A 84 3.22 -10.95 -13.21
N MET A 85 2.92 -12.17 -12.74
CA MET A 85 1.74 -12.92 -13.16
C MET A 85 0.44 -12.21 -12.78
N GLY A 86 0.38 -11.63 -11.58
CA GLY A 86 -0.75 -10.87 -11.09
C GLY A 86 -1.06 -9.66 -11.97
N LEU A 87 -0.05 -8.84 -12.30
CA LEU A 87 -0.20 -7.73 -13.23
C LEU A 87 -0.67 -8.18 -14.61
N TYR A 88 -0.10 -9.27 -15.13
CA TYR A 88 -0.54 -9.84 -16.39
C TYR A 88 -2.03 -10.24 -16.33
N LEU A 89 -2.44 -10.94 -15.28
CA LEU A 89 -3.83 -11.37 -15.09
C LEU A 89 -4.78 -10.18 -14.95
N VAL A 90 -4.47 -9.19 -14.11
CA VAL A 90 -5.25 -7.94 -13.97
C VAL A 90 -5.41 -7.26 -15.34
N GLY A 91 -4.32 -7.17 -16.11
CA GLY A 91 -4.35 -6.61 -17.47
C GLY A 91 -5.22 -7.40 -18.45
N THR A 92 -5.26 -8.73 -18.35
CA THR A 92 -6.16 -9.56 -19.19
C THR A 92 -7.63 -9.40 -18.79
N VAL A 93 -7.90 -9.33 -17.48
CA VAL A 93 -9.24 -9.15 -16.92
C VAL A 93 -9.83 -7.80 -17.33
N LYS A 94 -9.00 -6.76 -17.45
CA LYS A 94 -9.42 -5.45 -17.98
C LYS A 94 -9.82 -5.49 -19.46
N LYS A 95 -9.18 -6.33 -20.27
CA LYS A 95 -9.44 -6.45 -21.72
C LYS A 95 -10.67 -7.30 -22.04
N ALA A 96 -10.85 -8.41 -21.31
CA ALA A 96 -11.95 -9.36 -21.52
C ALA A 96 -12.62 -9.76 -20.19
N PRO A 97 -13.25 -8.80 -19.49
CA PRO A 97 -13.93 -9.03 -18.22
C PRO A 97 -15.11 -10.01 -18.37
N MET A 98 -15.04 -11.12 -17.64
CA MET A 98 -16.12 -12.12 -17.56
C MET A 98 -17.11 -11.85 -16.41
N TRP A 99 -16.76 -10.95 -15.50
CA TRP A 99 -17.60 -10.49 -14.39
C TRP A 99 -17.67 -8.98 -14.42
N TRP A 100 -18.84 -8.42 -14.14
CA TRP A 100 -19.05 -6.98 -14.10
C TRP A 100 -19.79 -6.60 -12.82
N PRO A 101 -19.33 -5.57 -12.09
CA PRO A 101 -20.13 -5.00 -11.02
C PRO A 101 -21.39 -4.38 -11.65
N LYS A 102 -22.56 -4.64 -11.07
CA LYS A 102 -23.82 -4.06 -11.56
C LYS A 102 -23.73 -2.54 -11.55
N SER A 103 -23.88 -1.88 -12.70
CA SER A 103 -23.82 -0.42 -12.75
C SER A 103 -24.97 0.20 -11.95
N THR A 104 -24.61 1.10 -11.04
CA THR A 104 -25.52 1.90 -10.21
C THR A 104 -25.39 3.37 -10.56
N ASP A 105 -26.35 4.17 -10.10
CA ASP A 105 -26.38 5.63 -10.22
C ASP A 105 -25.14 6.34 -9.64
N LYS A 106 -24.37 5.66 -8.80
CA LYS A 106 -23.17 6.18 -8.13
C LYS A 106 -21.89 5.49 -8.59
N THR A 107 -21.96 4.51 -9.50
CA THR A 107 -20.76 3.90 -10.08
C THR A 107 -20.09 4.91 -10.99
N VAL A 108 -18.81 5.23 -10.74
CA VAL A 108 -18.03 5.98 -11.71
C VAL A 108 -17.40 4.99 -12.68
N LEU A 109 -17.75 5.11 -13.95
CA LEU A 109 -17.09 4.34 -15.00
C LEU A 109 -15.79 5.03 -15.36
N ASP A 110 -14.70 4.27 -15.40
CA ASP A 110 -13.43 4.72 -15.94
C ASP A 110 -13.59 4.99 -17.44
N ALA A 111 -13.90 6.23 -17.79
CA ALA A 111 -13.73 6.71 -19.15
C ALA A 111 -12.25 7.08 -19.30
N PRO A 112 -11.52 6.52 -20.28
CA PRO A 112 -10.22 7.09 -20.63
C PRO A 112 -10.46 8.55 -21.00
N ASP A 113 -9.79 9.48 -20.30
CA ASP A 113 -9.79 10.88 -20.71
C ASP A 113 -9.46 10.94 -22.19
N GLU A 114 -10.22 11.70 -22.97
CA GLU A 114 -9.86 12.08 -24.34
C GLU A 114 -8.61 12.97 -24.27
N THR A 115 -7.48 12.34 -24.03
CA THR A 115 -6.18 12.99 -23.99
C THR A 115 -5.79 13.31 -25.43
N LEU A 116 -5.82 14.59 -25.76
CA LEU A 116 -5.26 15.08 -27.01
C LEU A 116 -3.80 14.59 -27.09
N PRO A 117 -3.34 14.11 -28.26
CA PRO A 117 -1.97 13.60 -28.40
C PRO A 117 -0.98 14.69 -28.01
N MET A 118 -0.16 14.40 -26.99
CA MET A 118 0.85 15.34 -26.50
C MET A 118 1.81 15.74 -27.62
N THR A 119 2.07 17.04 -27.74
CA THR A 119 3.13 17.54 -28.60
C THR A 119 4.50 17.13 -28.05
N ARG A 120 5.52 17.09 -28.93
CA ARG A 120 6.90 16.75 -28.52
C ARG A 120 7.42 17.71 -27.44
N SER A 121 7.04 18.99 -27.48
CA SER A 121 7.41 19.97 -26.46
C SER A 121 6.76 19.70 -25.10
N GLU A 122 5.46 19.41 -25.09
CA GLU A 122 4.73 19.05 -23.86
C GLU A 122 5.30 17.79 -23.22
N PHE A 123 5.63 16.78 -24.03
CA PHE A 123 6.29 15.58 -23.55
C PHE A 123 7.61 15.90 -22.83
N TRP A 124 8.49 16.71 -23.43
CA TRP A 124 9.77 17.05 -22.79
C TRP A 124 9.62 17.93 -21.55
N ILE A 125 8.62 18.81 -21.51
CA ILE A 125 8.30 19.59 -20.31
C ILE A 125 7.83 18.64 -19.21
N ALA A 126 6.85 17.76 -19.50
CA ALA A 126 6.36 16.77 -18.55
C ALA A 126 7.48 15.84 -18.06
N PHE A 127 8.34 15.36 -18.96
CA PHE A 127 9.47 14.51 -18.61
C PHE A 127 10.50 15.21 -17.72
N ARG A 128 10.83 16.49 -17.99
CA ARG A 128 11.73 17.28 -17.13
C ARG A 128 11.11 17.54 -15.77
N SER A 129 9.83 17.91 -15.73
CA SER A 129 9.11 18.11 -14.47
C SER A 129 9.08 16.81 -13.66
N PHE A 130 8.80 15.68 -14.30
CA PHE A 130 8.87 14.35 -13.66
C PHE A 130 10.25 14.08 -13.07
N LEU A 131 11.32 14.28 -13.83
CA LEU A 131 12.69 14.04 -13.34
C LEU A 131 13.04 14.94 -12.14
N VAL A 132 12.69 16.23 -12.20
CA VAL A 132 12.95 17.15 -11.09
C VAL A 132 12.16 16.73 -9.84
N THR A 133 10.88 16.41 -9.99
CA THR A 133 10.05 15.96 -8.86
C THR A 133 10.54 14.63 -8.30
N ALA A 134 10.92 13.67 -9.16
CA ALA A 134 11.46 12.38 -8.72
C ALA A 134 12.75 12.52 -7.89
N ILE A 135 13.65 13.41 -8.30
CA ILE A 135 14.86 13.74 -7.53
C ILE A 135 14.49 14.38 -6.19
N LEU A 136 13.60 15.37 -6.19
CA LEU A 136 13.18 16.06 -4.96
C LEU A 136 12.53 15.09 -3.95
N VAL A 137 11.65 14.21 -4.42
CA VAL A 137 11.01 13.19 -3.59
C VAL A 137 12.04 12.20 -3.05
N SER A 138 12.98 11.76 -3.88
CA SER A 138 14.03 10.81 -3.47
C SER A 138 14.96 11.40 -2.41
N VAL A 139 15.41 12.65 -2.60
CA VAL A 139 16.22 13.38 -1.62
C VAL A 139 15.44 13.62 -0.33
N SER A 140 14.17 14.00 -0.43
CA SER A 140 13.32 14.20 0.76
C SER A 140 13.13 12.91 1.55
N GLY A 141 12.87 11.79 0.87
CA GLY A 141 12.75 10.48 1.50
C GLY A 141 14.02 10.05 2.24
N TYR A 142 15.20 10.29 1.64
CA TYR A 142 16.48 10.05 2.30
C TYR A 142 16.66 10.90 3.56
N LEU A 143 16.38 12.21 3.48
CA LEU A 143 16.49 13.10 4.64
C LEU A 143 15.51 12.74 5.76
N VAL A 144 14.30 12.29 5.42
CA VAL A 144 13.31 11.82 6.39
C VAL A 144 13.79 10.54 7.08
N ALA A 145 14.39 9.60 6.34
CA ALA A 145 14.98 8.39 6.92
C ALA A 145 16.11 8.70 7.91
N GLU A 146 17.05 9.58 7.53
CA GLU A 146 18.14 10.04 8.40
C GLU A 146 17.62 10.72 9.67
N ALA A 147 16.60 11.58 9.52
CA ALA A 147 15.94 12.21 10.67
C ALA A 147 15.27 11.17 11.59
N GLY A 148 14.64 10.13 11.01
CA GLY A 148 14.08 9.02 11.77
C GLY A 148 15.14 8.29 12.60
N ILE A 149 16.27 7.93 11.99
CA ILE A 149 17.39 7.29 12.70
C ILE A 149 17.88 8.18 13.86
N ALA A 150 18.07 9.48 13.60
CA ALA A 150 18.49 10.44 14.62
C ALA A 150 17.47 10.56 15.77
N ILE A 151 16.16 10.48 15.48
CA ILE A 151 15.11 10.47 16.49
C ILE A 151 15.16 9.17 17.31
N SER A 152 15.31 8.01 16.67
CA SER A 152 15.45 6.70 17.35
C SER A 152 16.60 6.75 18.38
N VAL A 153 17.78 7.22 17.96
CA VAL A 153 18.96 7.32 18.83
C VAL A 153 18.75 8.29 20.00
N GLN A 154 18.12 9.45 19.76
CA GLN A 154 17.94 10.46 20.81
C GLN A 154 16.81 10.14 21.80
N THR A 155 15.77 9.43 21.34
CA THR A 155 14.59 9.11 22.16
C THR A 155 14.68 7.74 22.80
N GLY A 156 15.56 6.85 22.31
CA GLY A 156 15.62 5.45 22.72
C GLY A 156 14.49 4.59 22.16
N LEU A 157 13.66 5.12 21.26
CA LEU A 157 12.60 4.38 20.59
C LEU A 157 13.18 3.38 19.59
N SER A 158 12.54 2.22 19.45
CA SER A 158 12.99 1.17 18.54
C SER A 158 12.95 1.64 17.07
N GLU A 159 13.91 1.16 16.26
CA GLU A 159 13.91 1.42 14.81
C GLU A 159 12.62 0.92 14.16
N THR A 160 12.08 -0.22 14.59
CA THR A 160 10.77 -0.71 14.13
C THR A 160 9.66 0.28 14.43
N LEU A 161 9.59 0.90 15.62
CA LEU A 161 8.53 1.88 15.92
C LEU A 161 8.68 3.15 15.08
N ILE A 162 9.89 3.68 14.97
CA ILE A 162 10.15 4.87 14.14
C ILE A 162 9.83 4.59 12.67
N GLY A 163 10.22 3.42 12.16
CA GLY A 163 9.90 2.97 10.81
C GLY A 163 8.40 2.88 10.58
N THR A 164 7.68 2.23 11.49
CA THR A 164 6.26 1.89 11.30
C THR A 164 5.29 3.01 11.56
N LEU A 165 5.64 3.98 12.42
CA LEU A 165 4.76 5.09 12.77
C LEU A 165 5.22 6.39 12.11
N LEU A 166 6.49 6.77 12.27
CA LEU A 166 6.96 8.08 11.82
C LEU A 166 7.30 8.06 10.33
N LEU A 167 8.17 7.14 9.92
CA LEU A 167 8.60 7.06 8.53
C LEU A 167 7.44 6.62 7.64
N ALA A 168 6.73 5.56 8.01
CA ALA A 168 5.62 5.02 7.21
C ALA A 168 4.53 6.06 6.94
N ILE A 169 4.13 6.84 7.95
CA ILE A 169 3.17 7.94 7.76
C ILE A 169 3.78 9.00 6.86
N SER A 170 4.99 9.46 7.16
CA SER A 170 5.64 10.55 6.42
C SER A 170 5.84 10.23 4.94
N THR A 171 6.26 9.00 4.61
CA THR A 171 6.50 8.57 3.24
C THR A 171 5.22 8.22 2.49
N SER A 172 4.11 7.97 3.19
CA SER A 172 2.80 7.67 2.57
C SER A 172 1.90 8.91 2.38
N LEU A 173 2.30 10.09 2.90
CA LEU A 173 1.55 11.33 2.73
C LEU A 173 1.39 11.76 1.26
N PRO A 174 2.40 11.62 0.37
CA PRO A 174 2.23 11.92 -1.05
C PRO A 174 1.08 11.13 -1.69
N GLU A 175 0.96 9.84 -1.37
CA GLU A 175 -0.07 8.91 -1.85
C GLU A 175 -1.45 9.29 -1.31
N LEU A 176 -1.53 9.75 -0.06
CA LEU A 176 -2.76 10.34 0.46
C LEU A 176 -3.19 11.56 -0.35
N VAL A 177 -2.24 12.45 -0.68
CA VAL A 177 -2.51 13.66 -1.46
C VAL A 177 -2.99 13.33 -2.86
N THR A 178 -2.36 12.38 -3.57
CA THR A 178 -2.80 11.92 -4.90
C THR A 178 -4.18 11.28 -4.84
N SER A 179 -4.43 10.42 -3.86
CA SER A 179 -5.72 9.75 -3.66
C SER A 179 -6.84 10.76 -3.38
N VAL A 180 -6.63 11.71 -2.47
CA VAL A 180 -7.61 12.76 -2.17
C VAL A 180 -7.84 13.66 -3.40
N ALA A 181 -6.79 13.98 -4.16
CA ALA A 181 -6.91 14.76 -5.38
C ALA A 181 -7.75 14.03 -6.44
N ALA A 182 -7.50 12.75 -6.69
CA ALA A 182 -8.25 11.92 -7.64
C ALA A 182 -9.73 11.81 -7.26
N VAL A 183 -10.03 11.56 -5.98
CA VAL A 183 -11.39 11.55 -5.45
C VAL A 183 -12.11 12.89 -5.66
N ARG A 184 -11.43 14.01 -5.40
CA ARG A 184 -11.99 15.36 -5.62
C ARG A 184 -12.24 15.66 -7.09
N GLN A 185 -11.45 15.09 -7.98
CA GLN A 185 -11.64 15.17 -9.43
C GLN A 185 -12.75 14.24 -9.94
N GLY A 186 -13.35 13.43 -9.06
CA GLY A 186 -14.40 12.49 -9.43
C GLY A 186 -13.88 11.18 -10.03
N ALA A 187 -12.62 10.84 -9.77
CA ALA A 187 -11.97 9.58 -10.17
C ALA A 187 -11.72 8.66 -8.94
N PRO A 188 -12.78 8.16 -8.26
CA PRO A 188 -12.64 7.33 -7.06
C PRO A 188 -12.00 5.96 -7.34
N THR A 189 -12.24 5.41 -8.53
CA THR A 189 -11.61 4.20 -9.05
C THR A 189 -10.09 4.34 -9.12
N LEU A 190 -9.60 5.47 -9.66
CA LEU A 190 -8.18 5.80 -9.75
C LEU A 190 -7.55 5.89 -8.35
N ALA A 191 -8.20 6.59 -7.41
CA ALA A 191 -7.70 6.73 -6.04
C ALA A 191 -7.53 5.38 -5.33
N VAL A 192 -8.52 4.48 -5.43
CA VAL A 192 -8.42 3.15 -4.82
C VAL A 192 -7.36 2.29 -5.52
N SER A 193 -7.24 2.39 -6.86
CA SER A 193 -6.22 1.67 -7.63
C SER A 193 -4.79 2.16 -7.34
N ASP A 194 -4.62 3.45 -7.01
CA ASP A 194 -3.34 4.04 -6.62
C ASP A 194 -2.84 3.40 -5.32
N ILE A 195 -3.72 3.31 -4.31
CA ILE A 195 -3.42 2.69 -3.02
C ILE A 195 -3.17 1.19 -3.17
N LEU A 196 -4.03 0.45 -3.87
CA LEU A 196 -3.89 -1.00 -4.03
C LEU A 196 -2.69 -1.39 -4.90
N GLY A 197 -2.48 -0.68 -6.00
CA GLY A 197 -1.37 -0.88 -6.92
C GLY A 197 -0.03 -0.48 -6.30
N GLY A 198 0.01 0.67 -5.61
CA GLY A 198 1.16 1.15 -4.85
C GLY A 198 1.57 0.15 -3.77
N ASN A 199 0.63 -0.27 -2.92
CA ASN A 199 0.86 -1.30 -1.91
C ASN A 199 1.38 -2.62 -2.52
N SER A 200 0.86 -3.01 -3.69
CA SER A 200 1.31 -4.24 -4.37
C SER A 200 2.76 -4.13 -4.85
N PHE A 201 3.18 -2.94 -5.26
CA PHE A 201 4.56 -2.65 -5.64
C PHE A 201 5.49 -2.55 -4.43
N GLU A 202 5.06 -1.88 -3.36
CA GLU A 202 5.86 -1.69 -2.14
C GLU A 202 6.25 -3.01 -1.47
N ILE A 203 5.39 -4.02 -1.52
CA ILE A 203 5.72 -5.36 -1.01
C ILE A 203 6.97 -5.94 -1.69
N LEU A 204 7.26 -5.57 -2.93
CA LEU A 204 8.48 -6.03 -3.62
C LEU A 204 9.76 -5.52 -2.94
N PHE A 205 9.69 -4.45 -2.15
CA PHE A 205 10.83 -4.02 -1.34
C PHE A 205 11.28 -5.09 -0.34
N LEU A 206 10.43 -6.03 0.08
CA LEU A 206 10.88 -7.18 0.87
C LEU A 206 11.79 -8.09 0.05
N ALA A 207 11.41 -8.41 -1.19
CA ALA A 207 12.25 -9.23 -2.07
C ALA A 207 13.56 -8.51 -2.41
N PHE A 208 13.50 -7.22 -2.72
CA PHE A 208 14.70 -6.43 -2.99
C PHE A 208 15.61 -6.31 -1.75
N SER A 209 15.03 -6.17 -0.56
CA SER A 209 15.78 -6.13 0.69
C SER A 209 16.46 -7.46 0.95
N ASP A 210 15.77 -8.59 0.73
CA ASP A 210 16.34 -9.94 0.90
C ASP A 210 17.50 -10.23 -0.08
N PHE A 211 17.44 -9.70 -1.31
CA PHE A 211 18.58 -9.83 -2.25
C PHE A 211 19.84 -9.08 -1.81
N VAL A 212 19.68 -7.98 -1.07
CA VAL A 212 20.78 -7.12 -0.64
C VAL A 212 21.22 -7.44 0.79
N PHE A 213 20.39 -8.16 1.56
CA PHE A 213 20.68 -8.56 2.92
C PHE A 213 21.73 -9.67 2.95
N THR A 214 22.90 -9.37 3.54
CA THR A 214 24.07 -10.26 3.51
C THR A 214 24.21 -11.15 4.75
N SER A 215 23.37 -10.97 5.77
CA SER A 215 23.51 -11.60 7.08
C SER A 215 22.71 -12.90 7.25
N GLY A 216 22.21 -13.48 6.15
CA GLY A 216 21.31 -14.64 6.14
C GLY A 216 19.99 -14.32 5.43
N PRO A 217 18.96 -15.18 5.50
CA PRO A 217 17.65 -14.89 4.95
C PRO A 217 16.97 -13.75 5.74
N LEU A 218 16.51 -12.69 5.05
CA LEU A 218 15.84 -11.55 5.70
C LEU A 218 14.63 -12.01 6.52
N TYR A 219 13.87 -12.96 6.00
CA TYR A 219 12.62 -13.44 6.59
C TYR A 219 12.80 -14.11 7.96
N ALA A 220 13.99 -14.64 8.27
CA ALA A 220 14.30 -15.19 9.59
C ALA A 220 14.63 -14.10 10.62
N ALA A 221 14.98 -12.89 10.17
CA ALA A 221 15.30 -11.74 11.02
C ALA A 221 14.09 -10.82 11.27
N ILE A 222 12.90 -11.21 10.79
CA ILE A 222 11.69 -10.41 10.93
C ILE A 222 11.09 -10.56 12.34
N THR A 223 10.69 -9.44 12.93
CA THR A 223 10.16 -9.38 14.29
C THR A 223 8.66 -9.66 14.35
N ASP A 224 8.16 -10.07 15.53
CA ASP A 224 6.72 -10.26 15.79
C ASP A 224 5.89 -9.00 15.50
N ARG A 225 6.48 -7.81 15.63
CA ARG A 225 5.84 -6.53 15.31
C ARG A 225 5.57 -6.40 13.82
N ILE A 226 6.53 -6.81 13.00
CA ILE A 226 6.37 -6.82 11.54
C ILE A 226 5.31 -7.86 11.13
N LEU A 227 5.33 -9.05 11.74
CA LEU A 227 4.28 -10.05 11.54
C LEU A 227 2.89 -9.50 11.86
N PHE A 228 2.76 -8.77 12.97
CA PHE A 228 1.52 -8.10 13.35
C PHE A 228 1.05 -7.09 12.30
N LEU A 229 1.95 -6.26 11.77
CA LEU A 229 1.62 -5.26 10.73
C LEU A 229 1.23 -5.89 9.40
N MET A 230 1.85 -7.00 9.02
CA MET A 230 1.46 -7.78 7.85
C MET A 230 0.06 -8.37 8.02
N GLY A 231 -0.23 -8.95 9.19
CA GLY A 231 -1.56 -9.44 9.54
C GLY A 231 -2.61 -8.34 9.56
N LEU A 232 -2.27 -7.16 10.11
CA LEU A 232 -3.11 -5.98 10.08
C LEU A 232 -3.40 -5.55 8.64
N SER A 233 -2.38 -5.45 7.79
CA SER A 233 -2.54 -5.06 6.38
C SER A 233 -3.47 -6.03 5.66
N LEU A 234 -3.27 -7.34 5.82
CA LEU A 234 -4.18 -8.37 5.28
C LEU A 234 -5.63 -8.17 5.72
N LEU A 235 -5.85 -7.88 7.00
CA LEU A 235 -7.18 -7.64 7.55
C LEU A 235 -7.80 -6.37 6.95
N LEU A 236 -7.06 -5.26 6.88
CA LEU A 236 -7.54 -3.99 6.33
C LEU A 236 -7.90 -4.12 4.84
N ILE A 237 -7.06 -4.80 4.05
CA ILE A 237 -7.34 -5.04 2.62
C ILE A 237 -8.54 -5.97 2.45
N SER A 238 -8.71 -6.96 3.32
CA SER A 238 -9.89 -7.83 3.30
C SER A 238 -11.18 -7.06 3.61
N LEU A 239 -11.13 -6.13 4.57
CA LEU A 239 -12.26 -5.24 4.86
C LEU A 239 -12.58 -4.32 3.68
N LEU A 240 -11.55 -3.77 3.02
CA LEU A 240 -11.72 -2.96 1.81
C LEU A 240 -12.36 -3.77 0.68
N LEU A 241 -11.86 -4.98 0.40
CA LEU A 241 -12.44 -5.86 -0.61
C LEU A 241 -13.90 -6.19 -0.29
N PHE A 242 -14.21 -6.44 0.99
CA PHE A 242 -15.58 -6.65 1.42
C PHE A 242 -16.46 -5.43 1.13
N GLY A 243 -15.97 -4.21 1.39
CA GLY A 243 -16.66 -2.95 1.04
C GLY A 243 -16.88 -2.79 -0.46
N LEU A 244 -15.85 -3.03 -1.27
CA LEU A 244 -15.91 -2.97 -2.74
C LEU A 244 -16.91 -3.99 -3.33
N ILE A 245 -17.10 -5.15 -2.68
CA ILE A 245 -18.04 -6.19 -3.11
C ILE A 245 -19.47 -5.87 -2.62
N ARG A 246 -19.63 -5.47 -1.36
CA ARG A 246 -20.95 -5.17 -0.75
C ARG A 246 -21.56 -3.90 -1.34
N ARG A 247 -20.74 -2.89 -1.61
CA ARG A 247 -21.11 -1.61 -2.23
C ARG A 247 -22.22 -0.89 -1.46
N GLU A 248 -22.02 -0.68 -0.17
CA GLU A 248 -22.98 0.03 0.68
C GLU A 248 -23.21 1.46 0.18
N LYS A 249 -24.47 1.87 0.00
CA LYS A 249 -24.79 3.20 -0.56
C LYS A 249 -24.67 4.33 0.46
N TYR A 250 -25.04 4.05 1.71
CA TYR A 250 -25.04 5.00 2.81
C TYR A 250 -24.54 4.30 4.08
N GLY A 251 -23.48 4.81 4.68
CA GLY A 251 -22.99 4.31 5.97
C GLY A 251 -23.09 5.36 7.08
N ILE A 252 -22.36 5.12 8.17
CA ILE A 252 -22.41 5.96 9.38
C ILE A 252 -21.61 7.25 9.09
N PHE A 253 -22.21 8.44 9.30
CA PHE A 253 -21.58 9.74 9.01
C PHE A 253 -21.14 9.96 7.55
N ASN A 254 -21.84 9.38 6.56
CA ASN A 254 -21.47 9.37 5.14
C ASN A 254 -20.20 8.54 4.80
N ILE A 255 -19.67 7.79 5.77
CA ILE A 255 -18.56 6.85 5.59
C ILE A 255 -19.12 5.43 5.53
N GLY A 256 -18.56 4.55 4.69
CA GLY A 256 -18.93 3.13 4.65
C GLY A 256 -18.80 2.43 6.02
N LEU A 257 -19.61 1.40 6.30
CA LEU A 257 -19.41 0.60 7.52
C LEU A 257 -18.02 -0.04 7.50
N GLU A 258 -17.58 -0.47 6.34
CA GLU A 258 -16.29 -1.10 6.10
C GLU A 258 -15.14 -0.11 6.29
N THR A 259 -15.29 1.11 5.76
CA THR A 259 -14.34 2.20 6.02
C THR A 259 -14.29 2.58 7.51
N PHE A 260 -15.42 2.58 8.23
CA PHE A 260 -15.42 2.74 9.69
C PHE A 260 -14.67 1.60 10.39
N LEU A 261 -14.88 0.36 9.97
CA LEU A 261 -14.13 -0.79 10.49
C LEU A 261 -12.63 -0.66 10.22
N ILE A 262 -12.23 -0.19 9.04
CA ILE A 262 -10.81 0.09 8.71
C ILE A 262 -10.21 1.09 9.71
N ILE A 263 -10.90 2.22 9.98
CA ILE A 263 -10.42 3.21 10.96
C ILE A 263 -10.29 2.59 12.35
N VAL A 264 -11.31 1.88 12.83
CA VAL A 264 -11.33 1.28 14.18
C VAL A 264 -10.25 0.22 14.32
N THR A 265 -10.12 -0.67 13.33
CA THR A 265 -9.11 -1.73 13.32
C THR A 265 -7.70 -1.16 13.27
N TYR A 266 -7.44 -0.19 12.39
CA TYR A 266 -6.13 0.47 12.31
C TYR A 266 -5.79 1.20 13.61
N SER A 267 -6.71 2.03 14.12
CA SER A 267 -6.49 2.79 15.37
C SER A 267 -6.28 1.88 16.57
N GLY A 268 -7.07 0.81 16.69
CA GLY A 268 -6.92 -0.20 17.73
C GLY A 268 -5.56 -0.91 17.64
N ALA A 269 -5.12 -1.26 16.43
CA ALA A 269 -3.83 -1.89 16.21
C ALA A 269 -2.65 -0.97 16.56
N MET A 270 -2.75 0.34 16.26
CA MET A 270 -1.73 1.32 16.64
C MET A 270 -1.65 1.50 18.17
N ILE A 271 -2.79 1.48 18.86
CA ILE A 271 -2.82 1.50 20.33
C ILE A 271 -2.13 0.27 20.90
N VAL A 272 -2.42 -0.92 20.35
CA VAL A 272 -1.76 -2.18 20.78
C VAL A 272 -0.25 -2.09 20.58
N LEU A 273 0.23 -1.66 19.41
CA LEU A 273 1.65 -1.49 19.15
C LEU A 273 2.31 -0.51 20.12
N ALA A 274 1.66 0.62 20.42
CA ALA A 274 2.18 1.60 21.37
C ALA A 274 2.25 1.02 22.80
N THR A 275 1.28 0.19 23.21
CA THR A 275 1.30 -0.44 24.53
C THR A 275 2.39 -1.50 24.68
N LEU A 276 2.69 -2.27 23.62
CA LEU A 276 3.76 -3.26 23.58
C LEU A 276 5.17 -2.65 23.65
N GLU A 277 5.31 -1.33 23.48
CA GLU A 277 6.58 -0.61 23.67
C GLU A 277 6.81 -0.20 25.14
N SER A 278 5.71 0.01 25.88
CA SER A 278 5.75 0.51 27.27
C SER A 278 5.97 -0.57 28.33
N SER A 279 5.99 -1.84 27.92
CA SER A 279 6.10 -3.05 28.74
C SER A 279 7.43 -3.75 28.53
#